data_AF-A0A442HPN9-F1
#
_entry.id   AF-A0A442HPN9-F1
#
_cell.length_a   1.000
_cell.length_b   1.000
_cell.length_c   1.000
_cell.angle_alpha   90.00
_cell.angle_beta   90.00
_cell.angle_gamma   90.00
#
_symmetry.space_group_name_H-M   'P 1'
#
loop_
_entity.id
_entity.type
_entity.pdbx_description
1 polymer ?
#
loop_
_entity_poly.entity_id
_entity_poly.type
_entity_poly.pdbx_seq_one_letter_code
_entity_poly.pdbx_strand_id
1 'polypeptide(L)' 'NPIENAFAKLKALLRAKAERTIAALWNTVGAVVDLFTPAECANYFKAAGYDPD' A
#
# COMPACT_ATOMS: atom_id res chain seq x y z
N ASN A 1 1.99 -9.21 10.24
CA ASN A 1 1.73 -9.83 8.92
C ASN A 1 2.14 -8.82 7.84
N PRO A 2 2.88 -9.21 6.77
CA PRO A 2 3.33 -8.27 5.72
C PRO A 2 2.18 -7.45 5.09
N ILE A 3 0.98 -8.01 5.04
CA ILE A 3 -0.22 -7.31 4.54
C ILE A 3 -0.55 -6.07 5.38
N GLU A 4 -0.30 -6.09 6.69
CA GLU A 4 -0.60 -4.97 7.59
C GLU A 4 0.29 -3.76 7.29
N ASN A 5 1.57 -3.98 6.94
CA ASN A 5 2.50 -2.92 6.55
C ASN A 5 2.06 -2.24 5.25
N ALA A 6 1.71 -3.02 4.23
CA ALA A 6 1.19 -2.49 2.97
C ALA A 6 -0.12 -1.72 3.17
N PHE A 7 -1.05 -2.26 3.95
CA PHE A 7 -2.32 -1.60 4.25
C PHE A 7 -2.16 -0.34 5.10
N ALA A 8 -1.14 -0.25 5.97
CA ALA A 8 -0.83 0.97 6.71
C ALA A 8 -0.47 2.12 5.77
N LYS A 9 0.45 1.88 4.81
CA LYS A 9 0.83 2.87 3.79
C LYS A 9 -0.36 3.26 2.90
N LEU A 10 -1.11 2.27 2.39
CA LEU A 10 -2.30 2.51 1.57
C LEU A 10 -3.31 3.41 2.30
N LYS A 11 -3.61 3.08 3.56
CA LYS A 11 -4.50 3.86 4.43
C LYS A 11 -4.04 5.29 4.65
N ALA A 12 -2.74 5.53 4.77
CA ALA A 12 -2.18 6.87 4.94
C ALA A 12 -2.36 7.70 3.65
N LEU A 13 -2.04 7.11 2.50
CA LEU A 13 -2.14 7.78 1.19
C LEU A 13 -3.60 8.11 0.84
N LEU A 14 -4.53 7.19 1.06
CA LEU A 14 -5.96 7.45 0.82
C LEU A 14 -6.52 8.54 1.73
N ARG A 15 -6.12 8.58 3.02
CA ARG A 15 -6.52 9.65 3.94
C ARG A 15 -5.97 11.00 3.50
N ALA A 16 -4.74 11.06 3.00
CA ALA A 16 -4.13 12.29 2.51
C ALA A 16 -4.84 12.84 1.26
N LYS A 17 -5.39 11.96 0.41
CA LYS A 17 -6.14 12.34 -0.80
C LYS A 17 -7.57 12.83 -0.51
N ALA A 18 -8.16 12.42 0.61
CA ALA A 18 -9.44 12.90 1.12
C ALA A 18 -10.62 12.84 0.13
N GLU A 19 -10.62 11.86 -0.78
CA GLU A 19 -11.67 11.69 -1.79
C GLU A 19 -13.07 11.56 -1.17
N ARG A 20 -14.08 12.08 -1.89
CA ARG A 20 -15.47 12.16 -1.43
C ARG A 20 -16.46 11.38 -2.30
N THR A 21 -15.98 10.74 -3.36
CA THR A 21 -16.80 9.91 -4.24
C THR A 21 -16.17 8.52 -4.42
N ILE A 22 -17.01 7.51 -4.63
CA ILE A 22 -16.54 6.12 -4.86
C ILE A 22 -15.69 6.04 -6.14
N ALA A 23 -16.09 6.73 -7.22
CA ALA A 23 -15.35 6.74 -8.47
C ALA A 23 -13.96 7.37 -8.30
N ALA A 24 -13.85 8.53 -7.64
CA ALA A 24 -12.56 9.17 -7.40
C ALA A 24 -11.69 8.35 -6.43
N LEU A 25 -12.30 7.69 -5.43
CA LEU A 25 -11.60 6.75 -4.56
C LEU A 25 -11.00 5.59 -5.36
N TRP A 26 -11.74 4.97 -6.27
CA TRP A 26 -11.23 3.87 -7.11
C TRP A 26 -10.06 4.32 -8.01
N ASN A 27 -10.19 5.46 -8.67
CA ASN A 27 -9.09 6.02 -9.47
C ASN A 27 -7.86 6.29 -8.61
N THR A 28 -8.06 6.82 -7.40
CA THR A 28 -6.98 7.08 -6.45
C THR A 28 -6.31 5.80 -5.97
N VAL A 29 -7.08 4.75 -5.68
CA VAL A 29 -6.53 3.43 -5.33
C VAL A 29 -5.64 2.92 -6.45
N GLY A 30 -6.10 2.98 -7.71
CA GLY A 30 -5.29 2.59 -8.87
C GLY A 30 -3.95 3.32 -8.91
N ALA A 31 -3.98 4.66 -8.87
CA ALA A 31 -2.76 5.47 -8.91
C ALA A 31 -1.83 5.28 -7.68
N VAL A 32 -2.39 4.95 -6.51
CA VAL A 32 -1.62 4.73 -5.28
C VAL A 32 -0.93 3.36 -5.29
N VAL A 33 -1.54 2.34 -5.89
CA VAL A 33 -0.94 1.00 -5.99
C VAL A 33 0.37 1.02 -6.78
N ASP A 34 0.49 1.89 -7.80
CA ASP A 34 1.74 2.08 -8.56
C ASP A 34 2.91 2.63 -7.72
N LEU A 35 2.63 3.18 -6.52
CA LEU A 35 3.65 3.70 -5.61
C LEU A 35 4.31 2.62 -4.74
N PHE A 36 3.87 1.36 -4.86
CA PHE A 36 4.43 0.22 -4.16
C PHE A 36 5.48 -0.46 -5.04
N THR A 37 6.75 -0.18 -4.75
CA THR A 37 7.86 -0.78 -5.53
C THR A 37 8.10 -2.23 -5.12
N PRO A 38 8.62 -3.08 -6.03
CA PRO A 38 8.96 -4.46 -5.70
C PRO A 38 9.92 -4.57 -4.50
N ALA A 39 10.90 -3.67 -4.39
CA ALA A 39 11.85 -3.63 -3.28
C ALA A 39 11.16 -3.30 -1.94
N GLU A 40 10.23 -2.34 -1.94
CA GLU A 40 9.44 -2.01 -0.75
C GLU A 40 8.54 -3.19 -0.32
N CYS A 41 7.89 -3.85 -1.28
CA CYS A 41 7.10 -5.04 -1.02
C CYS A 41 7.95 -6.16 -0.40
N ALA A 42 9.14 -6.43 -0.96
CA ALA A 42 10.08 -7.41 -0.39
C ALA A 42 10.47 -7.06 1.06
N ASN A 43 10.67 -5.76 1.36
CA ASN A 43 10.94 -5.30 2.71
C ASN A 43 9.77 -5.56 3.68
N TYR A 44 8.51 -5.51 3.23
CA TYR A 44 7.37 -5.87 4.06
C TYR A 44 7.35 -7.34 4.46
N PHE A 45 7.70 -8.23 3.53
CA PHE A 45 7.86 -9.66 3.79
C PHE A 45 9.01 -9.91 4.78
N LYS A 46 10.19 -9.35 4.50
CA LYS A 46 11.36 -9.43 5.38
C LYS A 46 11.08 -8.92 6.79
N ALA A 47 10.46 -7.75 6.92
CA ALA A 47 10.10 -7.16 8.22
C ALA A 47 9.10 -8.00 9.01
N ALA A 48 8.33 -8.86 8.33
CA ALA A 48 7.41 -9.79 8.96
C ALA A 48 8.01 -11.20 9.17
N GLY A 49 9.33 -11.37 8.96
CA GLY A 49 10.05 -12.63 9.16
C GLY A 49 9.96 -13.61 7.99
N TYR A 50 9.46 -13.17 6.83
CA TYR A 50 9.44 -13.93 5.59
C TYR A 50 10.65 -13.51 4.74
N ASP A 51 11.86 -13.97 5.09
CA ASP A 51 13.01 -13.88 4.17
C ASP A 51 12.87 -15.00 3.13
N PRO A 52 12.99 -14.72 1.82
CA PRO A 52 13.26 -15.76 0.85
C PRO A 52 14.71 -16.19 1.05
N ASP A 53 14.92 -17.40 1.58
CA ASP A 53 16.22 -18.08 1.49
C ASP A 53 16.62 -18.28 0.01
#